data_AF-A0A0C2CQ92-F1
#
_entry.id   AF-A0A0C2CQ92-F1
#
_cell.length_a   1.000
_cell.length_b   1.000
_cell.length_c   1.000
_cell.angle_alpha   90.00
_cell.angle_beta   90.00
_cell.angle_gamma   90.00
#
_symmetry.space_group_name_H-M   'P 1'
#
loop_
_entity.id
_entity.type
_entity.pdbx_description
1 polymer ?
#
loop_
_entity_poly.entity_id
_entity_poly.type
_entity_poly.pdbx_seq_one_letter_code
_entity_poly.pdbx_strand_id
1 'polypeptide(L)' 'MMAGCMWSVAQSSWFVANDNLSQSVTFPIISMVPGVCAAMWSVFYFKEITGKRNLNILLVAIATTLAGAFLVGVSK' A
#
# COMPACT_ATOMS: atom_id res chain seq x y z
N MET A 1 4.58 19.91 12.12
CA MET A 1 5.83 19.19 12.45
C MET A 1 5.72 17.70 12.18
N MET A 2 4.76 16.98 12.76
CA MET A 2 4.57 15.53 12.57
C MET A 2 4.39 15.10 11.11
N ALA A 3 3.60 15.83 10.32
CA ALA A 3 3.42 15.54 8.89
C ALA A 3 4.74 15.65 8.10
N GLY A 4 5.63 16.59 8.48
CA GLY A 4 6.94 16.77 7.85
C GLY A 4 7.89 15.61 8.15
N CYS A 5 7.89 15.10 9.38
CA CYS A 5 8.65 13.90 9.74
C CYS A 5 8.15 12.68 8.96
N MET A 6 6.82 12.51 8.86
CA MET A 6 6.21 11.41 8.10
C MET A 6 6.60 11.46 6.62
N TRP A 7 6.58 12.67 6.03
CA TRP A 7 6.98 12.89 4.64
C TRP A 7 8.47 12.63 4.41
N SER A 8 9.33 13.05 5.33
CA SER A 8 10.78 12.83 5.25
C SER A 8 11.14 11.34 5.30
N VAL A 9 10.50 10.57 6.17
CA VAL A 9 10.68 9.11 6.24
C VAL A 9 10.16 8.44 4.96
N ALA A 10 9.01 8.87 4.43
CA ALA A 10 8.45 8.34 3.19
C ALA A 10 9.40 8.59 1.99
N GLN A 11 9.91 9.82 1.84
CA GLN A 11 10.86 10.17 0.79
C GLN A 11 12.19 9.42 0.94
N SER A 12 12.69 9.26 2.15
CA SER A 12 13.93 8.49 2.39
C SER A 12 13.76 7.02 2.00
N SER A 13 12.62 6.43 2.36
CA SER A 13 12.26 5.05 1.98
C SER A 13 12.09 4.90 0.47
N TRP A 14 11.55 5.94 -0.20
CA TRP A 14 11.42 5.99 -1.65
C TRP A 14 12.77 5.94 -2.36
N PHE A 15 13.77 6.70 -1.89
CA PHE A 15 15.11 6.67 -2.48
C PHE A 15 15.76 5.28 -2.38
N VAL A 16 15.70 4.65 -1.21
CA VAL A 16 16.23 3.29 -1.01
C VAL A 16 15.51 2.28 -1.91
N ALA A 17 14.19 2.40 -2.03
CA ALA A 17 13.40 1.50 -2.86
C ALA A 17 13.68 1.71 -4.36
N ASN A 18 13.89 2.95 -4.83
CA ASN A 18 14.25 3.19 -6.23
C ASN A 18 15.64 2.66 -6.58
N ASP A 19 16.61 2.81 -5.68
CA ASP A 19 17.98 2.31 -5.87
C ASP A 19 18.01 0.77 -5.97
N ASN A 20 17.23 0.09 -5.11
CA ASN A 20 17.17 -1.37 -5.10
C ASN A 20 16.22 -1.94 -6.15
N LEU A 21 15.04 -1.34 -6.38
CA LEU A 21 13.96 -1.90 -7.19
C LEU A 21 13.83 -1.31 -8.60
N SER A 22 14.52 -0.21 -8.92
CA SER A 22 14.34 0.58 -10.16
C SER A 22 12.98 1.28 -10.18
N GLN A 23 12.93 2.46 -10.79
CA GLN A 23 11.75 3.35 -10.75
C GLN A 23 10.48 2.70 -11.30
N SER A 24 10.64 1.82 -12.30
CA SER A 24 9.55 1.10 -12.98
C SER A 24 8.77 0.18 -12.04
N VAL A 25 9.45 -0.41 -11.05
CA VAL A 25 8.87 -1.32 -10.06
C VAL A 25 8.36 -0.54 -8.85
N THR A 26 9.06 0.52 -8.47
CA THR A 26 8.74 1.29 -7.27
C THR A 26 7.45 2.11 -7.43
N PHE A 27 7.23 2.70 -8.61
CA PHE A 27 6.04 3.51 -8.93
C PHE A 27 4.70 2.86 -8.61
N PRO A 28 4.40 1.65 -9.13
CA PRO A 28 3.12 0.99 -8.84
C PRO A 28 2.98 0.64 -7.35
N ILE A 29 4.06 0.28 -6.65
CA ILE A 29 4.03 -0.03 -5.22
C ILE A 29 3.61 1.21 -4.40
N ILE A 30 4.22 2.37 -4.65
CA ILE A 30 3.93 3.60 -3.90
C ILE A 30 2.53 4.14 -4.20
N SER A 31 2.01 3.91 -5.42
CA SER A 31 0.66 4.33 -5.78
C SER A 31 -0.42 3.44 -5.15
N MET A 32 -0.15 2.14 -5.00
CA MET A 32 -1.12 1.16 -4.51
C MET A 32 -1.17 1.03 -2.98
N VAL A 33 -0.01 1.07 -2.30
CA VAL A 33 0.09 0.84 -0.85
C VAL A 33 -0.72 1.86 -0.01
N PRO A 34 -0.65 3.18 -0.26
CA PRO A 34 -1.44 4.16 0.48
C PRO A 34 -2.94 3.96 0.28
N GLY A 35 -3.37 3.56 -0.91
CA GLY A 35 -4.77 3.23 -1.21
C GLY A 35 -5.28 2.04 -0.39
N VAL A 36 -4.44 1.01 -0.23
CA VAL A 36 -4.73 -0.14 0.64
C VAL A 36 -4.80 0.28 2.11
N CYS A 37 -3.84 1.08 2.59
CA CYS A 37 -3.86 1.59 3.96
C CYS A 37 -5.08 2.45 4.24
N ALA A 38 -5.49 3.32 3.30
CA ALA A 38 -6.70 4.12 3.41
C ALA A 38 -7.95 3.25 3.43
N ALA A 39 -8.05 2.24 2.56
CA ALA A 39 -9.17 1.30 2.56
C ALA A 39 -9.26 0.51 3.87
N MET A 40 -8.11 0.06 4.40
CA MET A 40 -8.02 -0.63 5.69
C MET A 40 -8.45 0.29 6.84
N TRP A 41 -7.99 1.55 6.84
CA TRP A 41 -8.38 2.55 7.83
C TRP A 41 -9.89 2.81 7.83
N SER A 42 -10.51 2.93 6.65
CA SER A 42 -11.96 3.07 6.51
C SER A 42 -12.73 1.88 7.10
N VAL A 43 -12.24 0.65 6.91
CA VAL A 43 -12.88 -0.56 7.48
C VAL A 43 -12.77 -0.60 9.01
N PHE A 44 -11.59 -0.31 9.56
CA PHE A 44 -11.36 -0.38 11.01
C PHE A 44 -12.00 0.77 11.78
N TYR A 45 -11.91 2.00 11.26
CA TYR A 45 -12.35 3.20 11.97
C TYR A 45 -13.85 3.48 11.78
N PHE A 46 -14.34 3.46 10.54
CA PHE A 46 -15.75 3.74 10.26
C PHE A 46 -16.65 2.54 10.53
N LYS A 47 -16.08 1.31 10.51
CA LYS A 47 -16.85 0.08 10.70
C LYS A 47 -18.07 0.01 9.76
N GLU A 48 -18.05 0.76 8.66
CA GLU A 48 -19.15 0.92 7.70
C GLU A 48 -19.56 -0.40 7.06
N ILE A 49 -18.65 -1.38 7.10
CA ILE A 49 -18.78 -2.66 6.46
C ILE A 49 -19.01 -3.73 7.54
N THR A 50 -20.25 -3.83 8.01
CA THR A 50 -20.68 -4.88 8.97
C THR A 50 -20.96 -6.22 8.26
N GLY A 51 -20.98 -6.25 6.93
CA GLY A 51 -21.29 -7.44 6.14
C GLY A 51 -20.05 -8.31 5.84
N LYS A 52 -20.06 -9.57 6.31
CA LYS A 52 -19.00 -10.59 6.07
C LYS A 52 -18.58 -10.70 4.59
N ARG A 53 -19.52 -10.53 3.65
CA ARG A 53 -19.27 -10.60 2.20
C ARG A 53 -18.37 -9.46 1.70
N ASN A 54 -18.57 -8.25 2.20
CA ASN A 54 -17.81 -7.08 1.75
C ASN A 54 -16.43 -7.00 2.43
N LEU A 55 -16.32 -7.53 3.66
CA LEU A 55 -15.04 -7.83 4.31
C LEU A 55 -14.20 -8.83 3.50
N ASN A 56 -14.80 -9.91 3.01
CA ASN A 56 -14.09 -10.88 2.16
C ASN A 56 -13.62 -10.27 0.84
N ILE A 57 -14.43 -9.42 0.20
CA ILE A 57 -14.01 -8.71 -1.04
C ILE A 57 -12.83 -7.78 -0.76
N LEU A 58 -12.85 -7.06 0.37
CA LEU A 58 -11.73 -6.23 0.79
C LEU A 58 -10.46 -7.04 1.06
N LEU A 59 -10.59 -8.18 1.74
CA LEU A 59 -9.49 -9.11 1.98
C LEU A 59 -8.88 -9.61 0.66
N VAL A 60 -9.71 -9.99 -0.30
CA VAL A 60 -9.26 -10.42 -1.63
C VAL A 60 -8.60 -9.25 -2.38
N ALA A 61 -9.14 -8.04 -2.30
CA ALA A 61 -8.53 -6.86 -2.91
C ALA A 61 -7.16 -6.56 -2.31
N ILE A 62 -7.04 -6.57 -0.98
CA ILE A 62 -5.77 -6.38 -0.27
C ILE A 62 -4.78 -7.49 -0.65
N ALA A 63 -5.20 -8.76 -0.66
CA ALA A 63 -4.36 -9.88 -1.04
C ALA A 63 -3.90 -9.78 -2.49
N THR A 64 -4.77 -9.34 -3.41
CA THR A 64 -4.43 -9.12 -4.82
C THR A 64 -3.43 -7.98 -4.98
N THR A 65 -3.61 -6.89 -4.25
CA THR A 65 -2.67 -5.75 -4.29
C THR A 65 -1.32 -6.09 -3.66
N LEU A 66 -1.31 -6.84 -2.56
CA LEU A 66 -0.07 -7.35 -1.94
C LEU A 66 0.64 -8.35 -2.84
N ALA A 67 -0.10 -9.27 -3.47
CA ALA A 67 0.45 -10.20 -4.44
C ALA A 67 1.01 -9.46 -5.65
N GLY A 68 0.32 -8.43 -6.15
CA GLY A 68 0.81 -7.56 -7.22
C GLY A 68 2.09 -6.83 -6.83
N ALA A 69 2.14 -6.21 -5.66
CA ALA A 69 3.34 -5.54 -5.15
C ALA A 69 4.51 -6.53 -4.97
N PHE A 70 4.23 -7.74 -4.50
CA PHE A 70 5.23 -8.80 -4.34
C PHE A 70 5.74 -9.31 -5.69
N LEU A 71 4.86 -9.60 -6.66
CA LEU A 71 5.24 -9.99 -8.01
C LEU A 71 6.06 -8.90 -8.71
N VAL A 72 5.67 -7.63 -8.55
CA VAL A 72 6.41 -6.49 -9.09
C VAL A 72 7.80 -6.41 -8.44
N GLY A 73 7.91 -6.61 -7.13
CA GLY A 73 9.20 -6.66 -6.43
C GLY A 73 10.07 -7.87 -6.79
N VAL A 74 9.48 -9.03 -7.07
CA VAL A 74 10.18 -10.26 -7.50
C VAL A 74 10.54 -10.24 -8.98
N SER A 75 9.84 -9.47 -9.81
CA SER A 75 10.08 -9.34 -11.26
C SER A 75 11.36 -8.57 -11.61
N LYS A 76 12.30 -8.45 -10.67
CA LYS A 76 13.65 -7.96 -10.91
C LYS A 76 14.59 -9.05 -11.39
#